data_AF-A0A3C1I2U7-F1
#
_entry.id   AF-A0A3C1I2U7-F1
#
_cell.length_a   1.000
_cell.length_b   1.000
_cell.length_c   1.000
_cell.angle_alpha   90.00
_cell.angle_beta   90.00
_cell.angle_gamma   90.00
#
_symmetry.space_group_name_H-M   'P 1'
#
loop_
_entity.id
_entity.type
_entity.pdbx_description
1 polymer ?
#
loop_
_entity_poly.entity_id
_entity_poly.type
_entity_poly.pdbx_seq_one_letter_code
_entity_poly.pdbx_strand_id
1 'polypeptide(L)' 'MSSIGIPGLILILIVALVVFGPSKLPEIGKAFGSSLREFRNAAKEIVSDDDTEAKPTKETNTTIKND' A
#
# COMPACT_ATOMS: atom_id res chain seq x y z
N MET A 1 -14.32 19.32 27.62
CA MET A 1 -13.92 19.92 26.33
C MET A 1 -13.85 18.79 25.32
N SER A 2 -14.75 18.82 24.33
CA SER A 2 -14.98 17.72 23.39
C SER A 2 -13.73 17.40 22.59
N SER A 3 -13.23 16.18 22.76
CA SER A 3 -12.26 15.58 21.86
C SER A 3 -12.95 15.32 20.51
N ILE A 4 -12.87 16.29 19.61
CA ILE A 4 -12.94 16.03 18.15
C ILE A 4 -11.75 15.11 17.85
N GLY A 5 -11.96 13.82 18.07
CA GLY A 5 -11.00 12.76 17.82
C GLY A 5 -11.52 11.88 16.71
N ILE A 6 -11.40 10.58 16.92
CA ILE A 6 -11.90 9.54 16.00
C ILE A 6 -13.36 9.78 15.53
N PRO A 7 -14.32 10.25 16.36
CA PRO A 7 -15.69 10.50 15.89
C PRO A 7 -15.78 11.56 14.78
N GLY A 8 -14.96 12.62 14.83
CA GLY A 8 -14.95 13.66 13.80
C GLY A 8 -14.37 13.16 12.48
N LEU A 9 -13.34 12.32 12.55
CA LEU A 9 -12.74 11.67 11.37
C LEU A 9 -13.76 10.76 10.68
N ILE A 10 -14.51 9.95 11.45
CA ILE A 10 -15.55 9.06 10.92
C ILE A 10 -16.61 9.87 10.15
N LEU A 11 -17.05 11.01 10.67
CA LEU A 11 -18.03 11.87 9.99
C LEU A 11 -17.51 12.35 8.63
N ILE A 12 -16.27 12.82 8.58
CA ILE A 12 -15.61 13.23 7.33
C ILE A 12 -15.50 12.05 6.35
N LEU A 13 -15.14 10.88 6.86
CA LEU A 13 -15.05 9.66 6.06
C LEU A 13 -16.41 9.30 5.44
N ILE A 14 -17.50 9.38 6.19
CA ILE A 14 -18.85 9.12 5.67
C ILE A 14 -19.19 10.08 4.53
N VAL A 15 -18.94 11.37 4.69
CA VAL A 15 -19.19 12.37 3.63
C VAL A 15 -18.34 12.05 2.39
N ALA A 16 -17.06 11.76 2.57
CA ALA A 16 -16.17 11.36 1.48
C ALA A 16 -16.65 10.06 0.80
N LEU A 17 -17.15 9.09 1.55
CA LEU A 17 -17.69 7.84 1.05
C LEU A 17 -19.00 8.02 0.27
N VAL A 18 -19.82 9.01 0.61
CA VAL A 18 -21.02 9.33 -0.19
C VAL A 18 -20.63 9.93 -1.53
N VAL A 19 -19.60 10.79 -1.56
CA VAL A 19 -19.12 11.43 -2.81
C VAL A 19 -18.35 10.45 -3.70
N PHE A 20 -17.42 9.69 -3.12
CA PHE A 20 -16.51 8.82 -3.86
C PHE A 20 -16.99 7.37 -3.97
N GLY A 21 -17.83 6.91 -3.03
CA GLY A 21 -18.27 5.52 -2.89
C GLY A 21 -17.30 4.63 -2.08
N PRO A 22 -17.80 3.68 -1.26
CA PRO A 22 -16.96 2.79 -0.46
C PRO A 22 -16.08 1.85 -1.30
N SER A 23 -16.49 1.54 -2.53
CA SER A 23 -15.71 0.70 -3.45
C SER A 23 -14.47 1.39 -4.01
N LYS A 24 -14.39 2.73 -3.96
CA LYS A 24 -13.26 3.48 -4.53
C LYS A 24 -12.07 3.61 -3.59
N LEU A 25 -12.28 3.62 -2.28
CA LEU A 25 -11.18 3.57 -1.32
C LEU A 25 -10.27 2.33 -1.48
N PRO A 26 -10.78 1.09 -1.58
CA PRO A 26 -9.93 -0.08 -1.79
C PRO A 26 -9.30 -0.12 -3.19
N GLU A 27 -9.97 0.43 -4.21
CA GLU A 27 -9.43 0.56 -5.57
C GLU A 27 -8.20 1.48 -5.58
N ILE A 28 -8.33 2.69 -5.02
CA ILE A 28 -7.24 3.67 -4.88
C ILE A 28 -6.14 3.11 -3.97
N GLY A 29 -6.51 2.46 -2.86
CA GLY A 29 -5.55 1.85 -1.93
C GLY A 29 -4.71 0.74 -2.58
N LYS A 30 -5.31 -0.08 -3.46
CA LYS A 30 -4.57 -1.09 -4.23
C LYS A 30 -3.60 -0.45 -5.23
N ALA A 31 -4.05 0.56 -5.98
CA ALA A 31 -3.21 1.26 -6.95
C ALA A 31 -2.03 1.97 -6.25
N PHE A 32 -2.34 2.79 -5.25
CA PHE A 32 -1.35 3.51 -4.47
C PHE A 32 -0.42 2.58 -3.68
N GLY A 33 -0.96 1.49 -3.14
CA GLY A 33 -0.19 0.49 -2.38
C GLY A 33 0.87 -0.22 -3.24
N SER A 34 0.55 -0.55 -4.49
CA SER A 34 1.53 -1.11 -5.44
C SER A 34 2.64 -0.10 -5.73
N SER A 35 2.29 1.16 -6.01
CA SER A 35 3.28 2.22 -6.24
C SER A 35 4.17 2.47 -5.01
N LEU A 36 3.57 2.50 -3.81
CA LEU A 36 4.32 2.66 -2.56
C LEU A 36 5.22 1.45 -2.28
N ARG A 37 4.78 0.24 -2.64
CA ARG A 37 5.59 -0.99 -2.51
C ARG A 37 6.81 -0.95 -3.44
N GLU A 38 6.63 -0.54 -4.68
CA GLU A 38 7.72 -0.36 -5.64
C GLU A 38 8.67 0.75 -5.20
N PHE A 39 8.13 1.90 -4.77
CA PHE A 39 8.91 2.99 -4.19
C PHE A 39 9.72 2.54 -2.97
N ARG A 40 9.11 1.77 -2.05
CA ARG A 40 9.80 1.21 -0.87
C ARG A 40 10.92 0.27 -1.27
N ASN A 41 10.72 -0.56 -2.29
CA ASN A 41 11.75 -1.50 -2.76
C ASN A 41 12.93 -0.75 -3.40
N ALA A 42 12.65 0.23 -4.27
CA ALA A 42 13.67 1.07 -4.88
C ALA A 42 14.42 1.90 -3.82
N ALA A 43 13.70 2.51 -2.87
CA ALA A 43 14.31 3.22 -1.76
C ALA A 43 15.20 2.30 -0.90
N LYS A 44 14.77 1.05 -0.67
CA LYS A 44 15.58 0.05 0.06
C LYS A 44 16.83 -0.33 -0.71
N GLU A 45 16.77 -0.45 -2.03
CA GLU A 45 17.94 -0.73 -2.87
C GLU A 45 18.97 0.40 -2.81
N ILE A 46 18.51 1.65 -2.89
CA ILE A 46 19.38 2.84 -2.77
C ILE A 46 20.03 2.92 -1.38
N VAL A 47 19.28 2.63 -0.31
CA VAL A 47 19.81 2.65 1.07
C VAL A 47 20.71 1.45 1.36
N SER A 48 20.45 0.29 0.74
CA SER A 48 21.25 -0.93 0.93
C SER A 48 22.52 -0.98 0.06
N ASP A 49 22.72 -0.06 -0.89
CA ASP A 49 23.97 0.03 -1.66
C ASP A 49 25.14 0.62 -0.83
N ASP A 50 24.84 1.17 0.36
CA ASP A 50 25.84 1.60 1.36
C ASP A 50 26.11 0.54 2.46
N ASP A 51 25.28 -0.51 2.59
CA ASP A 51 25.44 -1.58 3.59
C ASP A 51 25.02 -2.94 3.03
N THR A 52 26.02 -3.79 2.80
CA THR A 52 25.92 -5.18 2.33
C THR A 52 24.80 -5.99 3.03
N GLU A 53 24.03 -6.73 2.21
CA GLU A 53 23.07 -7.80 2.57
C GLU A 53 21.63 -7.40 2.99
N ALA A 54 20.67 -7.66 2.09
CA ALA A 54 19.58 -8.64 2.30
C ALA A 54 18.50 -8.49 1.21
N LYS A 55 18.54 -9.39 0.22
CA LYS A 55 17.43 -9.65 -0.71
C LYS A 55 16.44 -10.63 -0.07
N PRO A 56 15.13 -10.38 -0.18
CA PRO A 56 14.20 -11.45 -0.46
C PRO A 56 13.58 -11.18 -1.82
N THR A 57 14.18 -11.78 -2.85
CA THR A 57 13.52 -12.00 -4.14
C THR A 57 12.34 -12.93 -3.86
N LYS A 58 11.12 -12.38 -3.87
CA LYS A 58 9.91 -13.21 -3.86
C LYS A 58 9.81 -13.88 -5.22
N GLU A 59 10.15 -15.16 -5.22
CA GLU A 59 9.95 -16.13 -6.28
C GLU A 59 8.58 -15.95 -6.95
N THR A 60 8.58 -15.60 -8.23
CA THR A 60 7.42 -15.78 -9.09
C THR A 60 7.46 -17.23 -9.55
N ASN A 61 6.75 -18.09 -8.82
CA ASN A 61 6.45 -19.45 -9.27
C ASN A 61 5.44 -19.36 -10.42
N THR A 62 5.95 -19.28 -11.64
CA THR A 62 5.21 -19.69 -12.83
C THR A 62 6.25 -20.08 -13.86
N THR A 63 6.27 -21.36 -14.25
CA THR A 63 6.69 -21.94 -15.56
C THR A 63 7.25 -23.38 -15.38
N ILE A 64 6.40 -24.34 -15.78
CA ILE A 64 6.64 -25.74 -16.21
C ILE A 64 6.78 -26.84 -15.14
N LYS A 65 5.66 -27.55 -14.90
CA LYS A 65 5.67 -29.00 -14.72
C LYS A 65 5.01 -29.63 -15.95
N ASN A 66 5.79 -30.50 -16.60
CA ASN A 66 5.41 -31.39 -17.68
C ASN A 66 4.41 -32.44 -17.20
N ASP A 67 3.39 -32.71 -18.02
CA ASP A 67 2.85 -34.06 -18.24
C ASP A 67 2.76 -34.30 -19.76
#